data_AF-F9DXT6-F1
#
_entry.id   AF-F9DXT6-F1
#
_cell.length_a   1.000
_cell.length_b   1.000
_cell.length_c   1.000
_cell.angle_alpha   90.00
_cell.angle_beta   90.00
_cell.angle_gamma   90.00
#
_symmetry.space_group_name_H-M   'P 1'
#
loop_
_entity.id
_entity.type
_entity.pdbx_description
1 polymer ?
#
loop_
_entity_poly.entity_id
_entity_poly.type
_entity_poly.pdbx_seq_one_letter_code
_entity_poly.pdbx_strand_id
1 'polypeptide(L)'
;MFVNQLKSAIEDEYKAYFYYKSMYQLTNDPLWQEFIRHVYEDEKSHYEMFQQLYYMMTGKFVPNPKKLAPCTNLKECAKNALVDELEAVEQYKEMLLTVPFDQAYDPIFIAMHDEMEHAIRMSTIFNGT
;
A
#
# COMPACT_ATOMS: atom_id res chain seq x y z
N MET A 1 12.75 -9.83 13.27
CA MET A 1 12.31 -8.41 13.22
C MET A 1 11.78 -8.13 11.82
N PHE A 2 12.64 -8.09 10.80
CA PHE A 2 12.25 -7.87 9.39
C PHE A 2 11.16 -8.81 8.85
N VAL A 3 11.27 -10.13 9.05
CA VAL A 3 10.26 -11.11 8.57
C VAL A 3 8.85 -10.80 9.12
N ASN A 4 8.74 -10.32 10.36
CA ASN A 4 7.45 -9.99 10.94
C ASN A 4 6.91 -8.67 10.37
N GLN A 5 7.78 -7.68 10.14
CA GLN A 5 7.41 -6.42 9.49
C GLN A 5 6.95 -6.69 8.05
N LEU A 6 7.68 -7.52 7.31
CA LEU A 6 7.32 -7.94 5.96
C LEU A 6 5.98 -8.69 5.93
N LYS A 7 5.72 -9.53 6.94
CA LYS A 7 4.40 -10.17 7.07
C LYS A 7 3.28 -9.14 7.28
N SER A 8 3.50 -8.13 8.13
CA SER A 8 2.52 -7.06 8.34
C SER A 8 2.28 -6.28 7.05
N ALA A 9 3.36 -5.85 6.39
CA ALA A 9 3.32 -5.17 5.09
C ALA A 9 2.45 -5.94 4.10
N ILE A 10 2.66 -7.25 3.92
CA ILE A 10 1.82 -8.08 3.04
C ILE A 10 0.33 -8.04 3.40
N GLU A 11 0.01 -8.07 4.70
CA GLU A 11 -1.38 -7.98 5.15
C GLU A 11 -1.96 -6.58 4.92
N ASP A 12 -1.15 -5.54 5.02
CA ASP A 12 -1.56 -4.14 4.91
C ASP A 12 -1.72 -3.72 3.43
N GLU A 13 -0.77 -4.05 2.56
CA GLU A 13 -0.88 -3.89 1.09
C GLU A 13 -2.13 -4.58 0.52
N TYR A 14 -2.42 -5.79 1.00
CA TYR A 14 -3.62 -6.51 0.57
C TYR A 14 -4.90 -5.78 0.98
N LYS A 15 -4.93 -5.19 2.18
CA LYS A 15 -6.07 -4.41 2.66
C LYS A 15 -6.23 -3.13 1.84
N ALA A 16 -5.13 -2.41 1.63
CA ALA A 16 -5.07 -1.16 0.89
C ALA A 16 -5.57 -1.33 -0.56
N TYR A 17 -5.09 -2.35 -1.27
CA TYR A 17 -5.59 -2.70 -2.62
C TYR A 17 -7.13 -2.76 -2.68
N PHE A 18 -7.76 -3.53 -1.77
CA PHE A 18 -9.22 -3.66 -1.79
C PHE A 18 -9.93 -2.39 -1.31
N TYR A 19 -9.33 -1.65 -0.38
CA TYR A 19 -9.88 -0.41 0.13
C TYR A 19 -9.90 0.67 -0.96
N TYR A 20 -8.78 0.93 -1.63
CA TYR A 20 -8.68 1.91 -2.70
C TYR A 20 -9.49 1.53 -3.93
N LYS A 21 -9.53 0.23 -4.27
CA LYS A 21 -10.44 -0.26 -5.32
C LYS A 21 -11.92 0.06 -5.03
N SER A 22 -12.32 0.09 -3.75
CA SER A 22 -13.69 0.50 -3.39
C SER A 22 -13.91 2.01 -3.51
N MET A 23 -12.88 2.83 -3.25
CA MET A 23 -12.93 4.29 -3.44
C MET A 23 -13.18 4.68 -4.91
N TYR A 24 -12.65 3.90 -5.86
CA TYR A 24 -12.81 4.15 -7.30
C TYR A 24 -14.29 4.30 -7.70
N GLN A 25 -15.17 3.55 -7.04
CA GLN A 25 -16.61 3.52 -7.33
C GLN A 25 -17.36 4.73 -6.73
N LEU A 26 -16.71 5.54 -5.90
CA LEU A 26 -17.33 6.67 -5.19
C LEU A 26 -17.20 8.01 -5.94
N THR A 27 -16.55 8.02 -7.10
CA THR A 27 -16.37 9.22 -7.92
C THR A 27 -16.52 8.91 -9.40
N ASN A 28 -17.00 9.91 -10.15
CA ASN A 28 -17.02 9.92 -11.61
C ASN A 28 -16.05 10.95 -12.20
N ASP A 29 -15.27 11.64 -11.37
CA ASP A 29 -14.27 12.58 -11.86
C ASP A 29 -13.07 11.79 -12.41
N PRO A 30 -12.71 11.97 -13.70
CA PRO A 30 -11.64 11.21 -14.34
C PRO A 30 -10.29 11.31 -13.64
N LEU A 31 -9.93 12.47 -13.09
CA LEU A 31 -8.64 12.66 -12.43
C LEU A 31 -8.53 11.81 -11.16
N TRP A 32 -9.63 11.73 -10.41
CA TRP A 32 -9.73 11.02 -9.15
C TRP A 32 -9.75 9.53 -9.38
N GLN A 33 -10.51 9.09 -10.39
CA GLN A 33 -10.48 7.71 -10.85
C GLN A 33 -9.08 7.29 -11.25
N GLU A 34 -8.33 8.13 -11.98
CA GLU A 34 -6.96 7.83 -12.37
C GLU A 34 -6.01 7.73 -11.17
N PHE A 35 -6.08 8.68 -10.23
CA PHE A 35 -5.27 8.63 -9.01
C PHE A 35 -5.55 7.36 -8.20
N ILE A 36 -6.83 7.05 -7.96
CA ILE A 36 -7.23 5.87 -7.18
C ILE A 36 -6.85 4.58 -7.92
N ARG A 37 -7.00 4.56 -9.25
CA ARG A 37 -6.63 3.42 -10.09
C ARG A 37 -5.15 3.11 -10.01
N HIS A 38 -4.32 4.14 -10.14
CA HIS A 38 -2.87 4.03 -10.03
C HIS A 38 -2.49 3.42 -8.68
N VAL A 39 -2.98 4.02 -7.59
CA VAL A 39 -2.65 3.59 -6.22
C VAL A 39 -3.02 2.11 -6.03
N TYR A 40 -4.26 1.68 -6.31
CA TYR A 40 -4.61 0.28 -6.06
C TYR A 40 -3.85 -0.71 -6.97
N GLU A 41 -3.39 -0.29 -8.15
CA GLU A 41 -2.57 -1.15 -9.01
C GLU A 41 -1.16 -1.34 -8.44
N ASP A 42 -0.62 -0.30 -7.79
CA ASP A 42 0.66 -0.33 -7.10
C ASP A 42 0.58 -1.16 -5.82
N GLU A 43 -0.44 -0.97 -4.95
CA GLU A 43 -0.65 -1.80 -3.75
C GLU A 43 -0.69 -3.31 -4.07
N LYS A 44 -1.31 -3.65 -5.20
CA LYS A 44 -1.37 -5.03 -5.66
C LYS A 44 0.03 -5.54 -6.02
N SER A 45 0.82 -4.71 -6.70
CA SER A 45 2.19 -5.02 -7.09
C SER A 45 3.10 -5.13 -5.85
N HIS A 46 2.97 -4.23 -4.88
CA HIS A 46 3.68 -4.28 -3.60
C HIS A 46 3.36 -5.56 -2.82
N TYR A 47 2.06 -5.90 -2.67
CA TYR A 47 1.62 -7.17 -2.09
C TYR A 47 2.29 -8.38 -2.77
N GLU A 48 2.30 -8.41 -4.10
CA GLU A 48 2.90 -9.51 -4.87
C GLU A 48 4.43 -9.57 -4.67
N MET A 49 5.12 -8.43 -4.71
CA MET A 49 6.57 -8.37 -4.46
C MET A 49 6.93 -8.82 -3.05
N PHE A 50 6.20 -8.34 -2.04
CA PHE A 50 6.46 -8.70 -0.64
C PHE A 50 6.16 -10.17 -0.37
N GLN A 51 5.13 -10.75 -1.01
CA GLN A 51 4.90 -12.19 -0.96
C GLN A 51 6.09 -12.99 -1.52
N GLN A 52 6.70 -12.53 -2.62
CA GLN A 52 7.91 -13.17 -3.15
C GLN A 52 9.09 -13.05 -2.18
N LEU A 53 9.33 -11.86 -1.60
CA LEU A 53 10.38 -11.68 -0.59
C LEU A 53 10.17 -12.58 0.63
N TYR A 54 8.94 -12.67 1.13
CA TYR A 54 8.60 -13.50 2.28
C TYR A 54 8.80 -14.99 1.96
N TYR A 55 8.46 -15.41 0.75
CA TYR A 55 8.75 -16.76 0.27
C TYR A 55 10.25 -17.04 0.21
N MET A 56 11.07 -16.12 -0.32
CA MET A 56 12.52 -16.28 -0.35
C MET A 56 13.13 -16.46 1.06
N MET A 57 12.59 -15.78 2.07
CA MET A 57 13.07 -15.88 3.45
C MET A 57 12.58 -17.12 4.20
N THR A 58 11.37 -17.60 3.90
CA THR A 58 10.67 -18.57 4.78
C THR A 58 10.27 -19.87 4.07
N GLY A 59 10.34 -19.92 2.74
CA GLY A 59 9.85 -21.01 1.90
C GLY A 59 8.33 -21.12 1.82
N LYS A 60 7.58 -20.13 2.30
CA LYS A 60 6.10 -20.11 2.32
C LYS A 60 5.58 -18.73 1.98
N PHE A 61 4.37 -18.65 1.43
CA PHE A 61 3.62 -17.39 1.30
C PHE A 61 2.81 -17.11 2.56
N VAL A 62 2.50 -15.84 2.82
CA VAL A 62 1.52 -15.45 3.85
C VAL A 62 0.13 -15.87 3.37
N PRO A 63 -0.58 -16.75 4.10
CA PRO A 63 -1.86 -17.27 3.65
C PRO A 63 -3.02 -16.36 4.09
N ASN A 64 -4.05 -16.27 3.24
CA ASN A 64 -5.37 -15.72 3.55
C ASN A 64 -5.36 -14.33 4.24
N PRO A 65 -4.69 -13.31 3.67
CA PRO A 65 -4.82 -11.95 4.15
C PRO A 65 -6.30 -11.50 4.08
N LYS A 66 -6.72 -10.69 5.06
CA LYS A 66 -8.12 -10.27 5.19
C LYS A 66 -8.36 -8.96 4.47
N LYS A 67 -9.51 -8.85 3.82
CA LYS A 67 -9.97 -7.60 3.21
C LYS A 67 -10.51 -6.66 4.29
N LEU A 68 -10.32 -5.36 4.12
CA LEU A 68 -11.04 -4.34 4.87
C LEU A 68 -12.48 -4.20 4.36
N ALA A 69 -13.33 -3.60 5.19
CA ALA A 69 -14.64 -3.14 4.75
C ALA A 69 -14.47 -2.06 3.66
N PRO A 70 -15.36 -2.03 2.65
CA PRO A 70 -15.26 -1.03 1.59
C PRO A 70 -15.47 0.38 2.14
N CYS A 71 -14.80 1.34 1.50
CA CYS A 71 -15.02 2.76 1.73
C CYS A 71 -16.44 3.16 1.31
N THR A 72 -17.05 4.08 2.06
CA THR A 72 -18.40 4.61 1.79
C THR A 72 -18.44 6.12 1.61
N ASN A 73 -17.39 6.85 1.99
CA ASN A 73 -17.30 8.30 1.86
C ASN A 73 -15.92 8.68 1.33
N LEU A 74 -15.83 9.16 0.09
CA LEU A 74 -14.55 9.40 -0.57
C LEU A 74 -13.64 10.36 0.20
N LYS A 75 -14.18 11.48 0.71
CA LYS A 75 -13.40 12.50 1.41
C LYS A 75 -12.81 11.98 2.71
N GLU A 76 -13.62 11.28 3.50
CA GLU A 76 -13.16 10.69 4.76
C GLU A 76 -12.14 9.58 4.51
N CYS A 77 -12.39 8.71 3.53
CA CYS A 77 -11.46 7.64 3.20
C CYS A 77 -10.14 8.19 2.65
N ALA A 78 -10.16 9.25 1.84
CA ALA A 78 -8.94 9.90 1.36
C ALA A 78 -8.11 10.51 2.50
N LYS A 79 -8.78 11.09 3.50
CA LYS A 79 -8.10 11.59 4.70
C LYS A 79 -7.41 10.47 5.48
N ASN A 80 -8.10 9.34 5.66
CA ASN A 80 -7.55 8.20 6.39
C ASN A 80 -6.41 7.55 5.61
N ALA A 81 -6.63 7.30 4.30
CA ALA A 81 -5.62 6.80 3.38
C ALA A 81 -4.34 7.66 3.41
N LEU A 82 -4.46 8.99 3.34
CA LEU A 82 -3.31 9.89 3.46
C LEU A 82 -2.46 9.60 4.72
N VAL A 83 -3.10 9.35 5.86
CA VAL A 83 -2.36 9.05 7.10
C VAL A 83 -1.74 7.67 7.03
N ASP A 84 -2.50 6.68 6.58
CA ASP A 84 -2.03 5.29 6.44
C ASP A 84 -0.81 5.20 5.50
N GLU A 85 -0.85 5.91 4.37
CA GLU A 85 0.27 6.01 3.41
C GLU A 85 1.53 6.61 4.05
N LEU A 86 1.38 7.70 4.82
CA LEU A 86 2.51 8.32 5.51
C LEU A 86 3.11 7.39 6.59
N GLU A 87 2.28 6.59 7.25
CA GLU A 87 2.75 5.57 8.20
C GLU A 87 3.50 4.43 7.48
N ALA A 88 3.01 4.01 6.30
CA ALA A 88 3.66 3.00 5.46
C ALA A 88 5.04 3.47 4.96
N VAL A 89 5.19 4.74 4.58
CA VAL A 89 6.51 5.35 4.25
C VAL A 89 7.50 5.18 5.40
N GLU A 90 7.08 5.49 6.63
CA GLU A 90 7.96 5.38 7.81
C GLU A 90 8.35 3.93 8.07
N GLN A 91 7.39 2.99 7.96
CA GLN A 91 7.65 1.56 8.09
C GLN A 91 8.63 1.05 7.02
N TYR A 92 8.40 1.39 5.75
CA TYR A 92 9.24 0.91 4.65
C TYR A 92 10.63 1.55 4.65
N LYS A 93 10.76 2.80 5.12
CA LYS A 93 12.07 3.39 5.40
C LYS A 93 12.86 2.59 6.44
N GLU A 94 12.24 2.21 7.56
CA GLU A 94 12.91 1.37 8.57
C GLU A 94 13.29 -0.01 8.02
N MET A 95 12.40 -0.63 7.25
CA MET A 95 12.67 -1.90 6.58
C MET A 95 13.83 -1.77 5.59
N LEU A 96 13.85 -0.72 4.77
CA LEU A 96 14.89 -0.47 3.76
C LEU A 96 16.28 -0.37 4.42
N LEU A 97 16.38 0.35 5.53
CA LEU A 97 17.62 0.52 6.29
C LEU A 97 18.09 -0.76 6.99
N THR A 98 17.26 -1.79 7.04
CA THR A 98 17.52 -3.05 7.76
C THR A 98 17.33 -4.29 6.88
N VAL A 99 17.33 -4.13 5.55
CA VAL A 99 17.16 -5.25 4.61
C VAL A 99 18.19 -6.35 4.87
N PRO A 100 17.77 -7.63 4.99
CA PRO A 100 18.69 -8.71 5.35
C PRO A 100 19.41 -9.34 4.15
N PHE A 101 19.05 -8.97 2.92
CA PHE A 101 19.64 -9.47 1.67
C PHE A 101 19.35 -8.51 0.50
N ASP A 102 20.21 -8.52 -0.50
CA ASP A 102 20.21 -7.53 -1.60
C ASP A 102 18.89 -7.51 -2.38
N GLN A 103 18.29 -8.66 -2.64
CA GLN A 103 17.04 -8.76 -3.41
C GLN A 103 15.84 -8.12 -2.69
N ALA A 104 15.94 -7.83 -1.39
CA ALA A 104 14.89 -7.10 -0.65
C ALA A 104 14.98 -5.58 -0.83
N TYR A 105 16.10 -5.04 -1.34
CA TYR A 105 16.28 -3.59 -1.45
C TYR A 105 15.27 -2.96 -2.42
N ASP A 106 15.24 -3.43 -3.67
CA ASP A 106 14.43 -2.80 -4.71
C ASP A 106 12.93 -2.82 -4.39
N PRO A 107 12.30 -3.93 -3.95
CA PRO A 107 10.87 -3.92 -3.66
C PRO A 107 10.48 -2.99 -2.52
N ILE A 108 11.32 -2.90 -1.47
CA ILE A 108 11.05 -2.02 -0.33
C ILE A 108 11.27 -0.56 -0.72
N PHE A 109 12.29 -0.27 -1.54
CA PHE A 109 12.54 1.08 -2.05
C PHE A 109 11.41 1.57 -2.95
N ILE A 110 10.94 0.71 -3.86
CA ILE A 110 9.82 1.01 -4.76
C ILE A 110 8.57 1.33 -3.95
N ALA A 111 8.13 0.43 -3.08
CA ALA A 111 6.94 0.65 -2.24
C ALA A 111 7.05 1.92 -1.39
N MET A 112 8.17 2.13 -0.69
CA MET A 112 8.39 3.36 0.10
C MET A 112 8.21 4.64 -0.73
N HIS A 113 8.72 4.65 -1.97
CA HIS A 113 8.61 5.82 -2.84
C HIS A 113 7.19 5.99 -3.39
N ASP A 114 6.53 4.88 -3.74
CA ASP A 114 5.15 4.88 -4.22
C ASP A 114 4.20 5.37 -3.12
N GLU A 115 4.36 4.95 -1.86
CA GLU A 115 3.52 5.43 -0.74
C GLU A 115 3.66 6.94 -0.50
N MET A 116 4.85 7.50 -0.71
CA MET A 116 5.04 8.96 -0.67
C MET A 116 4.21 9.64 -1.76
N GLU A 117 4.15 9.05 -2.95
CA GLU A 117 3.34 9.54 -4.06
C GLU A 117 1.84 9.34 -3.80
N HIS A 118 1.44 8.19 -3.25
CA HIS A 118 0.07 7.87 -2.85
C HIS A 118 -0.44 8.87 -1.82
N ALA A 119 0.34 9.21 -0.80
CA ALA A 119 0.02 10.25 0.16
C ALA A 119 -0.27 11.60 -0.53
N ILE A 120 0.53 12.00 -1.52
CA ILE A 120 0.30 13.24 -2.27
C ILE A 120 -1.02 13.18 -3.06
N ARG A 121 -1.31 12.06 -3.70
CA ARG A 121 -2.58 11.83 -4.41
C ARG A 121 -3.77 11.89 -3.45
N MET A 122 -3.70 11.18 -2.32
CA MET A 122 -4.75 11.17 -1.30
C MET A 122 -4.97 12.54 -0.65
N SER A 123 -3.90 13.30 -0.43
CA SER A 123 -3.99 14.70 0.02
C SER A 123 -4.68 15.59 -1.01
N THR A 124 -4.32 15.45 -2.29
CA THR A 124 -5.00 16.17 -3.38
C THR A 124 -6.47 15.82 -3.41
N ILE A 125 -6.78 14.53 -3.21
CA ILE A 125 -8.15 14.04 -3.15
C ILE A 125 -8.90 14.67 -1.95
N PHE A 126 -8.36 14.55 -0.74
CA PHE A 126 -9.00 15.08 0.45
C PHE A 126 -9.31 16.59 0.37
N ASN A 127 -8.43 17.37 -0.25
CA ASN A 127 -8.60 18.83 -0.38
C ASN A 127 -9.51 19.27 -1.54
N GLY A 128 -9.70 18.43 -2.56
CA GLY A 128 -10.53 18.75 -3.73
C GLY A 128 -11.97 18.22 -3.67
N THR A 129 -12.27 17.30 -2.73
CA THR A 129 -13.64 16.89 -2.35
C THR A 129 -14.11 17.63 -1.11
#